data_AF-A0A4R8EU22-F1
#
_entry.id   AF-A0A4R8EU22-F1
#
_cell.length_a   1.000
_cell.length_b   1.000
_cell.length_c   1.000
_cell.angle_alpha   90.00
_cell.angle_beta   90.00
_cell.angle_gamma   90.00
#
_symmetry.space_group_name_H-M   'P 1'
#
loop_
_entity.id
_entity.type
_entity.pdbx_description
1 polymer ?
#
loop_
_entity_poly.entity_id
_entity_poly.type
_entity_poly.pdbx_seq_one_letter_code
_entity_poly.pdbx_strand_id
1 'polypeptide(L)'
;MKYFALTITLFLISFNQKTDKLTGRYNYLIENNNVYIQKDKITFKDSVFVFDNKFMPKGKISYGNTILLDNFINTDLIISIPKDQIKKDTIEFFMHDKKSSAANYLDEVVGKGKLIKIK
;
A
#
# COMPACT_ATOMS: atom_id res chain seq x y z
N MET A 1 28.28 -19.35 -30.00
CA MET A 1 27.12 -18.44 -29.94
C MET A 1 25.89 -19.16 -29.37
N LYS A 2 25.84 -19.43 -28.06
CA LYS A 2 24.66 -20.05 -27.41
C LYS A 2 24.27 -19.41 -26.07
N TYR A 3 25.14 -18.58 -25.48
CA TYR A 3 24.89 -17.95 -24.18
C TYR A 3 24.26 -16.55 -24.27
N PHE A 4 24.27 -15.92 -25.44
CA PHE A 4 23.69 -14.58 -25.64
C PHE A 4 22.15 -14.57 -25.70
N ALA A 5 21.52 -15.70 -26.02
CA ALA A 5 20.06 -15.80 -26.04
C ALA A 5 19.47 -15.82 -24.61
N LEU A 6 20.20 -16.39 -23.64
CA LEU A 6 19.71 -16.58 -22.27
C LEU A 6 19.62 -15.25 -21.49
N THR A 7 20.57 -14.34 -21.72
CA THR A 7 20.60 -13.02 -21.08
C THR A 7 19.48 -12.10 -21.60
N ILE A 8 19.17 -12.18 -22.89
CA ILE A 8 18.08 -11.38 -23.50
C ILE A 8 16.72 -11.85 -22.97
N THR A 9 16.49 -13.16 -22.82
CA THR A 9 15.25 -13.68 -22.22
C THR A 9 15.09 -13.26 -20.75
N LEU A 10 16.16 -13.28 -19.94
CA LEU A 10 16.07 -12.83 -18.54
C LEU A 10 15.79 -11.34 -18.41
N PHE A 11 16.39 -10.49 -19.26
CA PHE A 11 16.15 -9.05 -19.28
C PHE A 11 14.73 -8.68 -19.72
N LEU A 12 14.12 -9.45 -20.64
CA LEU A 12 12.75 -9.21 -21.10
C LEU A 12 11.69 -9.62 -20.06
N ILE A 13 11.99 -10.61 -19.19
CA ILE A 13 11.11 -11.02 -18.10
C ILE A 13 11.06 -9.96 -16.99
N SER A 14 12.17 -9.29 -16.69
CA SER A 14 12.21 -8.20 -15.71
C SER A 14 11.56 -6.91 -16.22
N PHE A 15 11.60 -6.64 -17.53
CA PHE A 15 10.96 -5.44 -18.11
C PHE A 15 9.44 -5.57 -18.33
N ASN A 16 8.91 -6.78 -18.46
CA ASN A 16 7.48 -7.04 -18.63
C ASN A 16 6.71 -7.26 -17.32
N GLN A 17 7.35 -7.12 -16.16
CA GLN A 17 6.60 -6.99 -14.92
C GLN A 17 5.88 -5.64 -14.95
N LYS A 18 4.64 -5.63 -15.45
CA LYS A 18 3.63 -4.67 -14.98
C LYS A 18 3.56 -4.86 -13.48
N THR A 19 4.35 -4.09 -12.75
CA THR A 19 4.27 -4.05 -11.30
C THR A 19 2.89 -3.51 -11.02
N ASP A 20 2.04 -4.43 -10.61
CA ASP A 20 0.76 -4.27 -9.94
C ASP A 20 0.98 -3.22 -8.80
N LYS A 21 0.87 -1.93 -9.16
CA LYS A 21 1.15 -0.77 -8.31
C LYS A 21 -0.15 -0.02 -8.03
N LEU A 22 -0.25 0.55 -6.83
CA LEU A 22 -1.35 1.44 -6.49
C LEU A 22 -1.20 2.73 -7.30
N THR A 23 -2.25 3.08 -8.03
CA THR A 23 -2.30 4.30 -8.83
C THR A 23 -3.69 4.93 -8.74
N GLY A 24 -3.74 6.26 -8.79
CA GLY A 24 -4.98 7.02 -8.78
C GLY A 24 -5.36 7.56 -7.40
N ARG A 25 -6.61 8.01 -7.29
CA ARG A 25 -7.15 8.68 -6.09
C ARG A 25 -8.18 7.79 -5.43
N TYR A 26 -8.18 7.78 -4.11
CA TYR A 26 -9.07 6.94 -3.30
C TYR A 26 -9.63 7.76 -2.14
N ASN A 27 -10.87 7.48 -1.76
CA ASN A 27 -11.33 7.83 -0.42
C ASN A 27 -10.76 6.78 0.53
N TYR A 28 -10.24 7.17 1.70
CA TYR A 28 -9.87 6.20 2.72
C TYR A 28 -10.88 6.21 3.87
N LEU A 29 -11.20 5.01 4.32
CA LEU A 29 -12.11 4.73 5.42
C LEU A 29 -11.33 4.02 6.52
N ILE A 30 -11.55 4.43 7.77
CA ILE A 30 -11.03 3.73 8.96
C ILE A 30 -12.20 3.09 9.68
N GLU A 31 -12.06 1.82 10.05
CA GLU A 31 -13.03 1.17 10.91
C GLU A 31 -12.85 1.63 12.36
N ASN A 32 -13.93 2.09 12.98
CA ASN A 32 -14.00 2.43 14.39
C ASN A 32 -15.34 1.96 14.95
N ASN A 33 -15.35 1.17 16.02
CA ASN A 33 -16.55 0.58 16.62
C ASN A 33 -17.48 -0.10 15.59
N ASN A 34 -16.92 -0.93 14.70
CA ASN A 34 -17.62 -1.62 13.60
C ASN A 34 -18.26 -0.70 12.54
N VAL A 35 -17.93 0.60 12.54
CA VAL A 35 -18.40 1.57 11.55
C VAL A 35 -17.22 2.12 10.78
N TYR A 36 -17.34 2.18 9.45
CA TYR A 36 -16.35 2.84 8.60
C TYR A 36 -16.61 4.34 8.55
N ILE A 37 -15.62 5.12 8.99
CA ILE A 37 -15.67 6.58 8.93
C ILE A 37 -14.83 7.04 7.76
N GLN A 38 -15.46 7.76 6.83
CA GLN A 38 -14.73 8.40 5.74
C GLN A 38 -13.87 9.53 6.25
N LYS A 39 -12.62 9.53 5.81
CA LYS A 39 -11.62 10.55 6.14
C LYS A 39 -11.23 11.30 4.86
N ASP A 40 -9.98 11.73 4.77
CA ASP A 40 -9.47 12.46 3.60
C ASP A 40 -9.33 11.56 2.35
N LYS A 41 -8.91 12.18 1.26
CA LYS A 41 -8.53 11.48 0.03
C LYS A 41 -7.03 11.19 0.04
N ILE A 42 -6.66 10.08 -0.58
CA ILE A 42 -5.27 9.65 -0.75
C ILE A 42 -5.00 9.44 -2.24
N THR A 43 -3.87 9.97 -2.70
CA THR A 43 -3.40 9.86 -4.07
C THR A 43 -2.16 8.99 -4.10
N PHE A 44 -2.19 7.91 -4.88
CA PHE A 44 -1.06 7.00 -5.08
C PHE A 44 -0.38 7.29 -6.40
N LYS A 45 0.95 7.42 -6.35
CA LYS A 45 1.80 7.58 -7.53
C LYS A 45 3.11 6.82 -7.32
N ASP A 46 3.26 5.74 -8.09
CA ASP A 46 4.45 4.88 -8.05
C ASP A 46 4.73 4.35 -6.64
N SER A 47 5.81 4.80 -6.01
CA SER A 47 6.27 4.35 -4.69
C SER A 47 5.96 5.36 -3.58
N VAL A 48 5.08 6.32 -3.83
CA VAL A 48 4.69 7.34 -2.86
C VAL A 48 3.19 7.55 -2.85
N PHE A 49 2.67 7.96 -1.71
CA PHE A 49 1.30 8.43 -1.58
C PHE A 49 1.25 9.76 -0.85
N VAL A 50 0.21 10.53 -1.14
CA VAL A 50 -0.01 11.85 -0.56
C VAL A 50 -1.48 11.97 -0.20
N PHE A 51 -1.77 12.47 0.99
CA PHE A 51 -3.12 12.82 1.39
C PHE A 51 -3.48 14.20 0.82
N ASP A 52 -4.74 14.40 0.44
CA ASP A 52 -5.21 15.70 -0.08
C ASP A 52 -5.19 16.80 1.01
N ASN A 53 -5.08 16.41 2.28
CA ASN A 53 -4.99 17.33 3.42
C ASN A 53 -3.57 17.87 3.62
N LYS A 54 -3.45 19.21 3.69
CA LYS A 54 -2.18 19.95 3.84
C LYS A 54 -1.37 19.57 5.09
N PHE A 55 -1.99 18.99 6.11
CA PHE A 55 -1.34 18.65 7.37
C PHE A 55 -0.81 17.22 7.43
N MET A 56 -1.17 16.37 6.47
CA MET A 56 -0.77 14.95 6.47
C MET A 56 0.49 14.70 5.64
N PRO A 57 1.38 13.81 6.10
CA PRO A 57 2.67 13.58 5.46
C PRO A 57 2.54 12.82 4.13
N LYS A 58 3.53 13.03 3.27
CA LYS A 58 3.82 12.15 2.14
C LYS A 58 4.42 10.85 2.67
N GLY A 59 3.81 9.72 2.34
CA GLY A 59 4.29 8.39 2.71
C GLY A 59 4.99 7.66 1.57
N LYS A 60 5.65 6.54 1.92
CA LYS A 60 6.35 5.66 0.98
C LYS A 60 5.61 4.34 0.83
N ILE A 61 5.73 3.74 -0.34
CA ILE A 61 5.13 2.43 -0.64
C ILE A 61 6.23 1.44 -0.97
N SER A 62 6.22 0.32 -0.26
CA SER A 62 7.08 -0.83 -0.53
C SER A 62 6.25 -1.95 -1.14
N TYR A 63 6.64 -2.42 -2.32
CA TYR A 63 5.94 -3.48 -3.05
C TYR A 63 6.67 -4.82 -2.86
N GLY A 64 6.12 -5.69 -2.02
CA GLY A 64 6.60 -7.07 -1.81
C GLY A 64 5.50 -8.11 -2.01
N ASN A 65 5.49 -9.19 -1.22
CA ASN A 65 4.36 -10.11 -1.13
C ASN A 65 3.12 -9.41 -0.53
N THR A 66 3.37 -8.55 0.45
CA THR A 66 2.41 -7.61 1.01
C THR A 66 2.89 -6.20 0.68
N ILE A 67 1.97 -5.32 0.32
CA ILE A 67 2.28 -3.92 0.02
C ILE A 67 2.24 -3.15 1.34
N LEU A 68 3.29 -2.38 1.63
CA LEU A 68 3.41 -1.62 2.86
C LEU A 68 3.39 -0.13 2.56
N LEU A 69 2.54 0.63 3.25
CA LEU A 69 2.48 2.08 3.20
C LEU A 69 3.02 2.62 4.51
N ASP A 70 4.19 3.23 4.42
CA ASP A 70 4.90 3.79 5.56
C ASP A 70 4.49 5.23 5.84
N ASN A 71 4.54 5.62 7.11
CA ASN A 71 4.13 6.92 7.63
C ASN A 71 2.66 7.25 7.31
N PHE A 72 1.76 6.28 7.53
CA PHE A 72 0.34 6.47 7.27
C PHE A 72 -0.27 7.27 8.42
N ILE A 73 -0.78 8.48 8.16
CA ILE A 73 -1.33 9.42 9.16
C ILE A 73 -0.26 9.98 10.12
N ASN A 74 0.59 9.14 10.69
CA ASN A 74 1.75 9.50 11.52
C ASN A 74 2.94 8.58 11.21
N THR A 75 4.10 8.81 11.81
CA THR A 75 5.36 8.08 11.53
C THR A 75 5.41 6.66 12.07
N ASP A 76 4.57 6.36 13.07
CA ASP A 76 4.58 5.11 13.82
C ASP A 76 3.60 4.10 13.20
N LEU A 77 2.58 4.58 12.49
CA LEU A 77 1.56 3.75 11.88
C LEU A 77 1.95 3.36 10.45
N ILE A 78 1.89 2.06 10.18
CA ILE A 78 2.15 1.46 8.87
C ILE A 78 0.94 0.63 8.45
N ILE A 79 0.60 0.71 7.16
CA ILE A 79 -0.50 -0.05 6.59
C ILE A 79 0.03 -1.20 5.76
N SER A 80 -0.62 -2.35 5.89
CA SER A 80 -0.40 -3.51 5.02
C SER A 80 -1.61 -3.74 4.10
N ILE A 81 -1.34 -4.01 2.83
CA ILE A 81 -2.33 -4.31 1.79
C ILE A 81 -1.94 -5.64 1.14
N PRO A 82 -2.79 -6.67 1.21
CA PRO A 82 -2.60 -7.91 0.46
C PRO A 82 -2.54 -7.63 -1.05
N LYS A 83 -1.60 -8.25 -1.76
CA LYS A 83 -1.31 -7.94 -3.16
C LYS A 83 -2.48 -8.23 -4.11
N ASP A 84 -3.36 -9.17 -3.77
CA ASP A 84 -4.57 -9.49 -4.54
C ASP A 84 -5.61 -8.36 -4.48
N GLN A 85 -5.55 -7.49 -3.47
CA GLN A 85 -6.52 -6.42 -3.27
C GLN A 85 -6.37 -5.29 -4.28
N ILE A 86 -5.17 -5.06 -4.84
CA ILE A 86 -4.91 -3.85 -5.64
C ILE A 86 -5.73 -3.74 -6.93
N LYS A 87 -6.25 -4.88 -7.41
CA LYS A 87 -7.04 -4.97 -8.64
C LYS A 87 -8.51 -4.64 -8.39
N LYS A 88 -8.90 -4.49 -7.13
CA LYS A 88 -10.27 -4.22 -6.70
C LYS A 88 -10.51 -2.72 -6.62
N ASP A 89 -11.74 -2.31 -6.89
CA ASP A 89 -12.17 -0.92 -6.69
C ASP A 89 -12.25 -0.54 -5.21
N THR A 90 -12.41 -1.55 -4.33
CA THR A 90 -12.32 -1.41 -2.88
C THR A 90 -11.20 -2.29 -2.37
N ILE A 91 -10.18 -1.68 -1.80
CA ILE A 91 -8.96 -2.34 -1.32
C ILE A 91 -9.02 -2.37 0.20
N GLU A 92 -9.01 -3.56 0.77
CA GLU A 92 -8.91 -3.73 2.22
C GLU A 92 -7.46 -3.62 2.69
N PHE A 93 -7.29 -3.05 3.87
CA PHE A 93 -5.97 -2.86 4.46
C PHE A 93 -6.00 -3.01 5.98
N PHE A 94 -4.85 -3.34 6.55
CA PHE A 94 -4.63 -3.51 7.99
C PHE A 94 -3.63 -2.49 8.50
N MET A 95 -3.82 -2.04 9.74
CA MET A 95 -2.96 -1.06 10.40
C MET A 95 -2.11 -1.74 11.46
N HIS A 96 -0.86 -1.32 11.56
CA HIS A 96 0.13 -1.83 12.50
C HIS A 96 0.87 -0.65 13.15
N ASP A 97 1.17 -0.78 14.45
CA ASP A 97 1.98 0.21 15.17
C ASP A 97 3.42 -0.28 15.27
N LYS A 98 4.36 0.46 14.67
CA LYS A 98 5.81 0.17 14.74
C LYS A 98 6.36 0.16 16.17
N LYS A 99 5.70 0.84 17.10
CA LYS A 99 6.07 0.89 18.52
C LYS A 99 5.45 -0.23 19.35
N SER A 100 4.72 -1.15 18.71
CA SER A 100 4.22 -2.36 19.36
C SER A 100 5.34 -3.11 20.09
N SER A 101 4.99 -3.71 21.23
CA SER A 101 5.88 -4.59 22.00
C SER A 101 6.01 -5.99 21.40
N ALA A 102 5.29 -6.30 20.32
CA ALA A 102 5.41 -7.56 19.60
C ALA A 102 6.83 -7.73 19.01
N ALA A 103 7.30 -8.98 18.95
CA ALA A 103 8.59 -9.29 18.34
C ALA A 103 8.67 -8.87 16.86
N ASN A 104 7.52 -8.90 16.17
CA ASN A 104 7.34 -8.34 14.84
C ASN A 104 6.02 -7.58 14.82
N TYR A 105 6.09 -6.25 14.67
CA TYR A 105 4.92 -5.37 14.71
C TYR A 105 3.90 -5.65 13.58
N LEU A 106 4.31 -6.29 12.48
CA LEU A 106 3.40 -6.65 11.39
C LEU A 106 2.44 -7.79 11.76
N ASP A 107 2.74 -8.54 12.81
CA ASP A 107 1.90 -9.66 13.27
C ASP A 107 0.73 -9.18 14.14
N GLU A 108 0.81 -7.95 14.67
CA GLU A 108 -0.25 -7.33 15.46
C GLU A 108 -1.05 -6.35 14.60
N VAL A 109 -2.36 -6.60 14.48
CA VAL A 109 -3.29 -5.71 13.79
C VAL A 109 -3.96 -4.81 14.83
N VAL A 110 -3.66 -3.52 14.79
CA VAL A 110 -4.25 -2.51 15.70
C VAL A 110 -5.47 -1.82 15.11
N GLY A 111 -5.75 -2.06 13.82
CA GLY A 111 -6.91 -1.51 13.13
C GLY A 111 -7.01 -2.00 11.69
N LYS A 112 -8.11 -1.66 11.02
CA LYS A 112 -8.31 -1.95 9.59
C LYS A 112 -9.10 -0.87 8.89
N GLY A 113 -9.08 -0.88 7.56
CA GLY A 113 -9.71 0.14 6.76
C GLY A 113 -9.92 -0.27 5.31
N LYS A 114 -10.45 0.66 4.52
CA LYS A 114 -10.72 0.48 3.09
C LYS A 114 -10.27 1.68 2.29
N LEU A 115 -9.69 1.43 1.11
CA LEU A 115 -9.49 2.44 0.07
C LEU A 115 -10.54 2.22 -1.02
N ILE A 116 -11.36 3.22 -1.28
CA ILE A 116 -12.39 3.18 -2.32
C ILE A 116 -11.94 4.06 -3.47
N LYS A 117 -11.70 3.44 -4.63
CA LYS A 117 -11.24 4.13 -5.83
C LYS A 117 -12.25 5.20 -6.26
N ILE A 118 -11.73 6.39 -6.53
CA ILE A 118 -12.51 7.49 -7.09
C ILE A 118 -12.39 7.38 -8.61
N LYS A 119 -13.54 7.26 -9.29
CA LYS A 119 -13.63 7.23 -10.76
C LYS A 119 -13.41 8.62 -11.35
#